data_AF-A0A1H4M8N8-F1
#
_entry.id   AF-A0A1H4M8N8-F1
#
_cell.length_a   1.000
_cell.length_b   1.000
_cell.length_c   1.000
_cell.angle_alpha   90.00
_cell.angle_beta   90.00
_cell.angle_gamma   90.00
#
_symmetry.space_group_name_H-M   'P 1'
#
loop_
_entity.id
_entity.type
_entity.pdbx_description
1 polymer ?
#
loop_
_entity_poly.entity_id
_entity_poly.type
_entity_poly.pdbx_seq_one_letter_code
_entity_poly.pdbx_strand_id
1 'polypeptide(L)' 'MAKAIFHREFHYTSRKVNAGWSVKASPKPQTFPRELIDGAVVAGVAKEVLPKRSVGDQLE' A
#
# COMPACT_ATOMS: atom_id res chain seq x y z
N MET A 1 6.73 -4.47 -5.62
CA MET A 1 5.32 -4.13 -5.26
C MET A 1 5.28 -3.72 -3.79
N ALA A 2 4.45 -2.73 -3.43
CA ALA A 2 4.33 -2.22 -2.06
C ALA A 2 3.24 -2.98 -1.29
N LYS A 3 3.32 -2.98 0.04
CA LYS A 3 2.36 -3.64 0.93
C LYS A 3 1.79 -2.63 1.91
N ALA A 4 0.50 -2.72 2.20
CA ALA A 4 -0.14 -1.89 3.21
C ALA A 4 -1.27 -2.66 3.91
N ILE A 5 -1.52 -2.32 5.16
CA ILE A 5 -2.69 -2.80 5.91
C ILE A 5 -3.79 -1.75 5.74
N PHE A 6 -4.97 -2.18 5.30
CA PHE A 6 -6.11 -1.29 5.05
C PHE A 6 -7.09 -1.43 6.19
N HIS A 7 -7.35 -0.32 6.88
CA HIS A 7 -8.26 -0.29 8.03
C HIS A 7 -9.71 -0.02 7.62
N ARG A 8 -9.93 0.51 6.41
CA ARG A 8 -11.24 0.79 5.81
C ARG A 8 -11.26 0.37 4.34
N GLU A 9 -12.45 0.27 3.78
CA GLU A 9 -12.59 0.15 2.33
C GLU A 9 -12.03 1.39 1.64
N PHE A 10 -11.37 1.19 0.50
CA PHE A 10 -10.80 2.27 -0.29
C PHE A 10 -10.91 1.96 -1.77
N HIS A 11 -11.39 2.94 -2.52
CA HIS A 11 -11.52 2.86 -3.97
C HIS A 11 -10.60 3.92 -4.56
N TYR A 12 -9.66 3.47 -5.39
CA TYR A 12 -8.73 4.36 -6.06
C TYR A 12 -8.82 4.14 -7.56
N THR A 13 -9.06 5.23 -8.28
CA THR A 13 -9.06 5.24 -9.74
C THR A 13 -7.87 6.07 -10.21
N SER A 14 -6.91 5.42 -10.86
CA SER A 14 -5.80 6.12 -11.48
C SER A 14 -6.22 6.69 -12.83
N ARG A 15 -6.06 8.00 -12.97
CA ARG A 15 -6.24 8.70 -14.25
C ARG A 15 -5.07 8.47 -15.21
N LYS A 16 -3.93 7.96 -14.73
CA LYS A 16 -2.72 7.73 -15.55
C LYS A 16 -2.79 6.40 -16.30
N VAL A 17 -3.23 5.35 -15.61
CA VAL A 17 -3.29 4.00 -16.19
C VAL A 17 -4.71 3.56 -16.58
N ASN A 18 -5.70 4.46 -16.42
CA ASN A 18 -7.12 4.16 -16.67
C ASN A 18 -7.58 2.87 -15.96
N ALA A 19 -7.13 2.68 -14.71
CA ALA A 19 -7.42 1.50 -13.92
C ALA A 19 -8.01 1.90 -12.57
N GLY A 20 -9.03 1.16 -12.15
CA GLY A 20 -9.64 1.26 -10.84
C GLY A 20 -9.28 0.04 -9.99
N TRP A 21 -8.98 0.28 -8.72
CA TRP A 21 -8.78 -0.77 -7.74
C TRP A 21 -9.67 -0.51 -6.54
N SER A 22 -10.25 -1.59 -6.03
CA SER A 22 -11.11 -1.60 -4.85
C SER A 22 -10.46 -2.46 -3.80
N VAL A 23 -10.20 -1.88 -2.63
CA VAL A 23 -9.57 -2.56 -1.50
C VAL A 23 -10.55 -2.69 -0.37
N LYS A 24 -10.63 -3.88 0.23
CA LYS A 24 -11.43 -4.12 1.44
C LYS A 24 -10.56 -3.94 2.68
N ALA A 25 -11.20 -3.48 3.76
CA ALA A 25 -10.57 -3.46 5.08
C ALA A 25 -10.15 -4.89 5.47
N SER A 26 -8.88 -5.06 5.82
CA SER A 26 -8.37 -6.34 6.29
C SER A 26 -7.19 -6.11 7.23
N PRO A 27 -7.10 -6.84 8.35
CA PRO A 27 -5.96 -6.76 9.26
C PRO A 27 -4.67 -7.36 8.66
N LYS A 28 -4.77 -8.06 7.52
CA LYS A 28 -3.61 -8.63 6.82
C LYS A 28 -3.00 -7.62 5.85
N PRO A 29 -1.67 -7.58 5.71
CA PRO A 29 -1.01 -6.74 4.72
C PRO A 29 -1.39 -7.19 3.31
N GLN A 30 -1.94 -6.27 2.52
CA GLN A 30 -2.32 -6.48 1.14
C GLN A 30 -1.30 -5.85 0.20
N THR A 31 -1.07 -6.48 -0.95
CA THR A 31 -0.07 -6.03 -1.94
C THR A 31 -0.81 -5.32 -3.07
N PHE A 32 -0.48 -4.04 -3.28
CA PHE A 32 -1.12 -3.20 -4.30
C PHE A 32 -0.07 -2.31 -5.00
N PRO A 33 -0.45 -1.64 -6.10
CA PRO A 33 0.39 -0.62 -6.72
C PRO A 33 0.74 0.47 -5.71
N ARG A 34 1.96 1.01 -5.80
CA ARG A 34 2.43 2.02 -4.86
C ARG A 34 1.59 3.29 -4.91
N GLU A 35 1.08 3.67 -6.09
CA GLU A 35 0.19 4.82 -6.25
C GLU A 35 -1.10 4.68 -5.42
N LEU A 36 -1.69 3.49 -5.40
CA LEU A 36 -2.87 3.23 -4.58
C LEU A 36 -2.55 3.25 -3.09
N ILE A 37 -1.42 2.65 -2.69
CA ILE A 37 -1.00 2.61 -1.29
C ILE A 37 -0.71 4.03 -0.80
N ASP A 38 -0.03 4.85 -1.60
CA ASP A 38 0.26 6.25 -1.29
C ASP A 38 -1.05 7.04 -1.12
N GLY A 39 -1.99 6.90 -2.07
CA GLY A 39 -3.32 7.51 -1.95
C GLY A 39 -4.10 7.06 -0.71
N ALA A 40 -4.00 5.78 -0.35
CA ALA A 40 -4.67 5.23 0.83
C ALA A 40 -4.01 5.67 2.14
N VAL A 41 -2.69 5.83 2.16
CA VAL A 41 -1.93 6.36 3.31
C VAL A 41 -2.21 7.84 3.50
N VAL A 42 -2.20 8.64 2.43
CA VAL A 42 -2.56 10.07 2.45
C VAL A 42 -4.00 10.27 2.92
N ALA A 43 -4.92 9.42 2.49
CA ALA A 43 -6.30 9.43 2.96
C ALA A 43 -6.47 8.93 4.41
N GLY A 44 -5.42 8.43 5.05
CA GLY A 44 -5.45 7.92 6.43
C GLY A 44 -6.21 6.60 6.60
N VAL A 45 -6.49 5.87 5.51
CA VAL A 45 -7.23 4.60 5.53
C VAL A 45 -6.31 3.37 5.50
N ALA A 46 -5.04 3.55 5.16
CA ALA A 46 -4.05 2.48 5.12
C ALA A 46 -2.76 2.85 5.85
N LYS A 47 -2.02 1.82 6.26
CA LYS A 47 -0.67 1.92 6.82
C LYS A 47 0.29 1.12 5.96
N GLU A 48 1.27 1.80 5.36
CA GLU A 48 2.31 1.13 4.58
C GLU A 48 3.11 0.19 5.48
N VAL A 49 3.28 -1.05 5.00
CA VAL A 49 4.18 -2.03 5.58
C VAL A 49 5.45 -1.99 4.76
N LEU A 50 6.40 -1.17 5.22
CA LEU A 50 7.75 -1.20 4.68
C LEU A 50 8.26 -2.63 4.76
N PRO A 51 8.81 -3.21 3.67
CA PRO A 51 9.52 -4.46 3.79
C PRO A 51 10.61 -4.21 4.84
N LYS A 52 10.64 -5.04 5.88
CA LYS A 52 11.71 -5.04 6.86
C LYS A 52 12.98 -5.27 6.04
N ARG A 53 13.71 -4.20 5.70
CA ARG A 53 15.09 -4.32 5.26
C ARG A 53 15.73 -5.06 6.41
N SER A 54 16.08 -6.33 6.20
CA SER A 54 17.11 -6.95 7.02
C SER A 54 18.29 -6.00 6.88
N VAL A 55 18.54 -5.21 7.93
CA VAL A 55 19.79 -4.49 8.08
C VAL A 55 20.83 -5.59 8.18
N GLY A 56 21.47 -5.88 7.06
CA GLY A 56 22.40 -6.99 6.91
C GLY A 56 23.15 -6.94 5.59
N ASP A 57 23.41 -5.74 5.07
CA ASP A 57 24.28 -5.53 3.91
C ASP A 57 24.76 -4.07 3.86
N GLN A 58 25.45 -3.63 4.92
CA GLN A 58 26.22 -2.38 4.89
C GLN A 58 27.29 -2.28 6.00
N LEU A 59 28.02 -3.38 6.22
CA LEU A 59 29.36 -3.48 6.84
C LEU A 59 29.90 -4.77 6.21
N GLU A 60 31.00 -4.84 5.47
CA GLU A 60 32.35 -4.28 5.66
C GLU A 60 33.06 -4.03 4.32
#